data_AF-A0A497AJZ0-F1
#
_entry.id   AF-A0A497AJZ0-F1
#
_cell.length_a   1.000
_cell.length_b   1.000
_cell.length_c   1.000
_cell.angle_alpha   90.00
_cell.angle_beta   90.00
_cell.angle_gamma   90.00
#
_symmetry.space_group_name_H-M   'P 1'
#
loop_
_entity.id
_entity.type
_entity.pdbx_description
1 polymer ?
#
loop_
_entity_poly.entity_id
_entity_poly.type
_entity_poly.pdbx_seq_one_letter_code
_entity_poly.pdbx_strand_id
1 'polypeptide(L)'
;MDLASAIKGRRFKHMDAMSIWYWASSICLAAILFRPAKKVILIQRVRRTERKLDRQLTEDERQDLEKRTIPMTVFIVVTFSFLFNSVIMNKYY
;
A
#
# COMPACT_ATOMS: atom_id res chain seq x y z
N MET A 1 -36.49 23.46 -7.80
CA MET A 1 -35.11 23.23 -8.25
C MET A 1 -34.22 23.39 -7.03
N ASP A 2 -33.74 22.26 -6.50
CA ASP A 2 -33.32 22.12 -5.10
C ASP A 2 -32.03 22.85 -4.73
N LEU A 3 -32.11 23.75 -3.75
CA LEU A 3 -30.94 24.40 -3.14
C LEU A 3 -29.97 23.35 -2.53
N ALA A 4 -30.51 22.22 -2.09
CA ALA A 4 -29.75 21.10 -1.52
C ALA A 4 -28.86 20.38 -2.55
N SER A 5 -29.26 20.31 -3.82
CA SER A 5 -28.44 19.68 -4.88
C SER A 5 -27.26 20.57 -5.29
N ALA A 6 -27.48 21.90 -5.31
CA ALA A 6 -26.45 22.90 -5.62
C ALA A 6 -25.38 23.02 -4.51
N ILE A 7 -25.74 22.81 -3.24
CA ILE A 7 -24.79 22.81 -2.11
C ILE A 7 -23.99 21.49 -2.07
N LYS A 8 -24.65 20.34 -2.33
CA LYS A 8 -23.98 19.03 -2.40
C LYS A 8 -22.97 18.96 -3.56
N GLY A 9 -23.29 19.57 -4.71
CA GLY A 9 -22.37 19.70 -5.84
C GLY A 9 -21.17 20.62 -5.58
N ARG A 10 -21.31 21.63 -4.71
CA ARG A 10 -20.21 22.55 -4.33
C ARG A 10 -19.30 21.97 -3.25
N ARG A 11 -19.86 21.20 -2.31
CA ARG A 11 -19.08 20.54 -1.23
C ARG A 11 -18.16 19.42 -1.74
N PHE A 12 -18.50 18.80 -2.87
CA PHE A 12 -17.64 17.80 -3.54
C PHE A 12 -16.50 18.42 -4.35
N LYS A 13 -16.51 19.75 -4.60
CA LYS A 13 -15.56 20.42 -5.50
C LYS A 13 -14.40 21.11 -4.77
N HIS A 14 -14.40 21.08 -3.44
CA HIS A 14 -13.26 21.44 -2.58
C HIS A 14 -12.74 20.21 -1.83
N MET A 15 -12.45 19.12 -2.56
CA MET A 15 -11.29 18.34 -2.14
C MET A 15 -10.11 19.22 -2.53
N ASP A 16 -9.42 19.79 -1.53
CA ASP A 16 -8.26 20.66 -1.77
C ASP A 16 -7.37 19.99 -2.80
N ALA A 17 -7.00 20.70 -3.88
CA ALA A 17 -6.20 20.10 -4.95
C ALA A 17 -4.94 19.42 -4.40
N MET A 18 -4.43 19.95 -3.28
CA MET A 18 -3.37 19.38 -2.44
C MET A 18 -3.72 18.00 -1.87
N SER A 19 -4.91 17.83 -1.30
CA SER A 19 -5.42 16.56 -0.78
C SER A 19 -5.58 15.53 -1.90
N ILE A 20 -6.12 15.91 -3.07
CA ILE A 20 -6.21 15.00 -4.23
C ILE A 20 -4.82 14.55 -4.68
N TRP A 21 -3.88 15.50 -4.81
CA TRP A 21 -2.50 15.21 -5.18
C TRP A 21 -1.81 14.29 -4.17
N TYR A 22 -2.01 14.51 -2.88
CA TYR A 22 -1.49 13.69 -1.80
C TYR A 22 -1.99 12.24 -1.91
N TRP A 23 -3.29 12.04 -2.12
CA TRP A 23 -3.85 10.69 -2.28
C TRP A 23 -3.35 10.01 -3.56
N ALA A 24 -3.34 10.74 -4.68
CA ALA A 24 -2.86 10.21 -5.96
C ALA A 24 -1.38 9.81 -5.91
N SER A 25 -0.52 10.65 -5.32
CA SER A 25 0.90 10.35 -5.16
C SER A 25 1.13 9.18 -4.20
N SER A 26 0.37 9.09 -3.11
CA SER A 26 0.44 7.97 -2.17
C SER A 26 0.07 6.63 -2.82
N ILE A 27 -1.01 6.60 -3.62
CA ILE A 27 -1.44 5.38 -4.33
C ILE A 27 -0.41 4.99 -5.40
N CYS A 28 0.12 5.97 -6.14
CA CYS A 28 1.14 5.72 -7.15
C CYS A 28 2.41 5.12 -6.52
N LEU A 29 2.87 5.72 -5.42
CA LEU A 29 4.03 5.22 -4.67
C LEU A 29 3.77 3.82 -4.11
N ALA A 30 2.57 3.56 -3.59
CA ALA A 30 2.17 2.25 -3.12
C ALA A 30 2.21 1.20 -4.25
N ALA A 31 1.69 1.53 -5.42
CA ALA A 31 1.72 0.63 -6.58
C ALA A 31 3.16 0.29 -7.01
N ILE A 32 4.06 1.28 -7.00
CA ILE A 32 5.48 1.11 -7.32
C ILE A 32 6.18 0.21 -6.28
N LEU A 33 5.94 0.46 -4.99
CA LEU A 33 6.54 -0.28 -3.88
C LEU A 33 5.99 -1.69 -3.71
N PHE A 34 4.78 -1.97 -4.20
CA PHE A 34 4.13 -3.26 -4.02
C PHE A 34 4.98 -4.43 -4.53
N ARG A 35 5.56 -4.30 -5.73
CA ARG A 35 6.39 -5.36 -6.33
C ARG A 35 7.66 -5.66 -5.53
N PRO A 36 8.55 -4.68 -5.25
CA PRO A 36 9.76 -4.95 -4.48
C PRO A 36 9.44 -5.37 -3.04
N ALA A 37 8.44 -4.77 -2.40
CA ALA A 37 8.04 -5.13 -1.04
C ALA A 37 7.53 -6.58 -0.97
N LYS A 38 6.65 -6.99 -1.90
CA LYS A 38 6.14 -8.37 -1.98
C LYS A 38 7.30 -9.36 -2.08
N LYS A 39 8.24 -9.10 -2.98
CA LYS A 39 9.40 -9.98 -3.22
C LYS A 39 10.26 -10.11 -1.97
N VAL A 40 10.57 -9.00 -1.28
CA VAL A 40 11.39 -9.02 -0.05
C VAL A 40 10.70 -9.81 1.06
N ILE A 41 9.41 -9.52 1.32
CA ILE A 41 8.67 -10.19 2.39
C ILE A 41 8.53 -11.69 2.09
N LEU A 42 8.25 -12.05 0.83
CA LEU A 42 8.13 -13.45 0.41
C LEU A 42 9.45 -14.20 0.59
N ILE A 43 10.58 -13.65 0.14
CA ILE A 43 11.89 -14.28 0.31
C ILE A 43 12.23 -14.47 1.79
N GLN A 44 11.97 -13.46 2.63
CA GLN A 44 12.19 -13.58 4.08
C GLN A 44 11.33 -14.67 4.70
N ARG A 45 10.04 -14.74 4.31
CA ARG A 45 9.11 -15.78 4.78
C ARG A 45 9.56 -17.17 4.34
N VAL A 46 9.86 -17.35 3.06
CA VAL A 46 10.32 -18.63 2.48
C VAL A 46 11.61 -19.08 3.18
N ARG A 47 12.64 -18.23 3.25
CA ARG A 47 13.90 -18.57 3.92
C ARG A 47 13.70 -18.91 5.40
N ARG A 48 12.81 -18.19 6.10
CA ARG A 48 12.53 -18.46 7.51
C ARG A 48 11.79 -19.79 7.69
N THR A 49 10.90 -20.14 6.78
CA THR A 49 10.19 -21.42 6.83
C THR A 49 11.10 -22.58 6.42
N GLU A 50 11.91 -22.44 5.37
CA GLU A 50 12.91 -23.45 4.94
C GLU A 50 13.91 -23.75 6.07
N ARG A 51 14.41 -22.71 6.76
CA ARG A 51 15.29 -22.89 7.94
C ARG A 51 14.63 -23.59 9.11
N LYS A 52 13.30 -23.47 9.27
CA LYS A 52 12.56 -24.12 10.36
C LYS A 52 12.22 -25.57 10.04
N LEU A 53 11.99 -25.86 8.77
CA LEU A 53 11.60 -27.18 8.30
C LEU A 53 12.79 -28.07 7.90
N ASP A 54 13.99 -27.48 7.76
CA ASP A 54 15.22 -28.12 7.26
C ASP A 54 15.04 -28.79 5.88
N ARG A 55 14.03 -28.34 5.12
CA ARG A 55 13.72 -28.78 3.76
C ARG A 55 13.24 -27.61 2.91
N GLN A 56 13.36 -27.75 1.59
CA GLN A 56 12.78 -26.79 0.65
C GLN A 56 11.25 -26.86 0.70
N LEU A 57 10.58 -25.72 0.57
CA LEU A 57 9.12 -25.68 0.46
C LEU A 57 8.68 -26.24 -0.89
N THR A 58 7.63 -27.06 -0.87
CA THR A 58 6.95 -27.48 -2.09
C THR A 58 6.28 -26.27 -2.75
N GLU A 59 6.06 -26.34 -4.07
CA GLU A 59 5.42 -25.25 -4.83
C GLU A 59 4.04 -24.85 -4.26
N ASP A 60 3.25 -25.83 -3.80
CA ASP A 60 1.95 -25.57 -3.16
C ASP A 60 2.08 -24.77 -1.86
N GLU A 61 3.07 -25.10 -1.03
CA GLU A 61 3.34 -24.38 0.22
C GLU A 61 3.83 -22.96 -0.05
N ARG A 62 4.60 -22.75 -1.13
CA ARG A 62 5.05 -21.43 -1.58
C ARG A 62 3.87 -20.56 -2.01
N GLN A 63 2.93 -21.11 -2.76
CA GLN A 63 1.74 -20.38 -3.21
C GLN A 63 0.84 -19.98 -2.03
N ASP A 64 0.66 -20.86 -1.04
CA ASP A 64 -0.08 -20.50 0.18
C ASP A 64 0.63 -19.39 0.97
N LEU A 65 1.96 -19.48 1.08
CA LEU A 65 2.78 -18.44 1.71
C LEU A 65 2.67 -17.10 0.97
N GLU A 66 2.62 -17.13 -0.36
CA GLU A 66 2.45 -15.93 -1.18
C GLU A 66 1.09 -15.29 -0.95
N LYS A 67 0.01 -16.07 -0.98
CA LYS A 67 -1.36 -15.58 -0.71
C LYS A 67 -1.46 -14.91 0.66
N ARG A 68 -0.81 -15.48 1.68
CA ARG A 68 -0.74 -14.88 3.03
C ARG A 68 0.16 -13.65 3.09
N THR A 69 1.14 -13.55 2.22
CA THR A 69 2.10 -12.43 2.16
C THR A 69 1.50 -11.19 1.48
N ILE A 70 0.59 -11.35 0.53
CA ILE A 70 -0.10 -10.25 -0.17
C ILE A 70 -0.75 -9.25 0.80
N PRO A 71 -1.68 -9.63 1.71
CA PRO A 71 -2.35 -8.65 2.58
C PRO A 71 -1.36 -7.92 3.50
N MET A 72 -0.32 -8.62 3.98
CA MET A 72 0.71 -8.00 4.81
C MET A 72 1.57 -7.01 4.01
N THR A 73 1.87 -7.34 2.76
CA THR A 73 2.58 -6.44 1.83
C THR A 73 1.75 -5.19 1.56
N VAL A 74 0.45 -5.36 1.25
CA VAL A 74 -0.47 -4.23 1.02
C VAL A 74 -0.47 -3.32 2.25
N PHE A 75 -0.63 -3.88 3.45
CA PHE A 75 -0.65 -3.11 4.69
C PHE A 75 0.64 -2.31 4.90
N ILE A 76 1.80 -2.93 4.74
CA ILE A 76 3.11 -2.28 4.90
C ILE A 76 3.27 -1.17 3.86
N VAL A 77 2.98 -1.45 2.59
CA VAL A 77 3.20 -0.52 1.48
C VAL A 77 2.26 0.69 1.55
N VAL A 78 0.99 0.48 1.91
CA VAL A 78 0.04 1.57 2.13
C VAL A 78 0.50 2.46 3.29
N THR A 79 0.85 1.84 4.43
CA THR A 79 1.35 2.56 5.61
C THR A 79 2.62 3.35 5.28
N PHE A 80 3.57 2.73 4.56
CA PHE A 80 4.82 3.36 4.17
C PHE A 80 4.61 4.51 3.19
N SER A 81 3.69 4.37 2.23
CA SER A 81 3.39 5.44 1.27
C SER A 81 2.75 6.64 1.96
N PHE A 82 1.86 6.40 2.91
CA PHE A 82 1.24 7.45 3.71
C PHE A 82 2.25 8.16 4.62
N LEU A 83 3.12 7.39 5.30
CA LEU A 83 4.21 7.93 6.11
C LEU A 83 5.20 8.73 5.27
N PHE A 84 5.64 8.20 4.13
CA PHE A 84 6.58 8.87 3.25
C PHE A 84 6.03 10.21 2.78
N ASN A 85 4.77 10.25 2.35
CA ASN A 85 4.14 11.47 1.89
C ASN A 85 3.93 12.48 3.04
N SER A 86 3.61 12.01 4.24
CA SER A 86 3.55 12.84 5.46
C SER A 86 4.93 13.43 5.82
N VAL A 87 5.99 12.63 5.76
CA VAL A 87 7.37 13.09 6.02
C VAL A 87 7.84 14.08 4.96
N ILE A 88 7.52 13.83 3.68
CA ILE A 88 7.80 14.78 2.59
C ILE A 88 7.05 16.09 2.86
N MET A 89 5.74 16.04 3.08
CA MET A 89 4.93 17.24 3.34
C MET A 89 5.44 18.04 4.54
N ASN A 90 5.79 17.37 5.65
CA ASN A 90 6.37 17.99 6.85
C ASN A 90 7.79 18.53 6.65
N LYS A 91 8.50 18.14 5.59
CA LYS A 91 9.84 18.65 5.28
C LYS A 91 9.80 19.86 4.34
N TYR A 92 8.75 19.99 3.53
CA TYR A 92 8.59 21.05 2.55
C TYR A 92 7.62 22.17 2.99
N TYR A 93 6.91 21.98 4.10
CA TYR A 93 6.13 23.00 4.83
C TYR A 93 6.67 23.13 6.25
#